data_AF-A0AAV0YE30-F1
#
_entry.id   AF-A0AAV0YE30-F1
#
_cell.length_a   1.000
_cell.length_b   1.000
_cell.length_c   1.000
_cell.angle_alpha   90.00
_cell.angle_beta   90.00
_cell.angle_gamma   90.00
#
_symmetry.space_group_name_H-M   'P 1'
#
loop_
_entity.id
_entity.type
_entity.pdbx_description
1 polymer ?
#
loop_
_entity_poly.entity_id
_entity_poly.type
_entity_poly.pdbx_seq_one_letter_code
_entity_poly.pdbx_strand_id
1 'polypeptide(L)'
;MEVTNHNEPGGSKTWFRKRYNFLYEKDLPAERQALKREMQKEKDPERKSEIEERISWVDKQLKSESTKNVETSILAKHKKKEREAAKQGKRPFYLKKSEIRKQSLIEKYEDLKVSGKLESYIEKKRKRNAAKDHRLMPYRRSGDNEE
;
A
#
# COMPACT_ATOMS: atom_id res chain seq x y z
N MET A 1 -18.07 33.53 -28.21
CA MET A 1 -16.94 33.22 -27.32
C MET A 1 -17.13 31.79 -26.86
N GLU A 2 -16.57 30.84 -27.59
CA GLU A 2 -16.60 29.43 -27.17
C GLU A 2 -15.51 29.24 -26.12
N VAL A 3 -15.94 29.04 -24.87
CA VAL A 3 -15.04 28.69 -23.78
C VAL A 3 -14.71 27.20 -23.96
N THR A 4 -13.71 26.91 -24.77
CA THR A 4 -13.18 25.57 -24.93
C THR A 4 -12.57 25.11 -23.60
N ASN A 5 -13.32 24.32 -22.84
CA ASN A 5 -12.81 23.51 -21.74
C ASN A 5 -11.80 22.51 -22.32
N HIS A 6 -10.52 22.89 -22.28
CA HIS A 6 -9.42 21.98 -22.57
C HIS A 6 -9.26 21.04 -21.37
N ASN A 7 -10.05 19.96 -21.34
CA ASN A 7 -9.77 18.81 -20.48
C ASN A 7 -8.56 18.07 -21.08
N GLU A 8 -7.36 18.46 -20.66
CA GLU A 8 -6.10 17.92 -21.18
C GLU A 8 -5.93 16.42 -20.87
N PRO A 9 -5.37 15.63 -21.81
CA PRO A 9 -5.24 14.19 -21.67
C PRO A 9 -4.13 13.81 -20.66
N GLY A 10 -4.53 12.97 -19.70
CA GLY A 10 -3.73 12.37 -18.63
C GLY A 10 -2.21 12.24 -18.84
N GLY A 11 -1.45 13.02 -18.06
CA GLY A 11 -0.03 12.78 -17.85
C GLY A 11 0.21 11.39 -17.24
N SER A 12 1.25 10.69 -17.72
CA SER A 12 1.58 9.36 -17.20
C SER A 12 1.77 9.39 -15.68
N LYS A 13 1.23 8.39 -14.97
CA LYS A 13 1.27 8.28 -13.50
C LYS A 13 2.67 8.49 -12.89
N THR A 14 3.72 8.18 -13.65
CA THR A 14 5.12 8.35 -13.28
C THR A 14 5.58 9.82 -13.29
N TRP A 15 5.05 10.64 -14.20
CA TRP A 15 5.36 12.07 -14.30
C TRP A 15 4.74 12.85 -13.14
N PHE A 16 3.47 12.60 -12.84
CA PHE A 16 2.82 13.16 -11.65
C PHE A 16 3.60 12.80 -10.38
N ARG A 17 3.95 11.53 -10.23
CA ARG A 17 4.71 11.03 -9.08
C ARG A 17 6.04 11.74 -8.87
N LYS A 18 6.79 12.03 -9.94
CA LYS A 18 8.05 12.77 -9.85
C LYS A 18 7.85 14.22 -9.43
N ARG A 19 6.86 14.90 -10.00
CA ARG A 19 6.59 16.32 -9.70
C ARG A 19 6.06 16.53 -8.29
N TYR A 20 5.26 15.59 -7.79
CA TYR A 20 4.62 15.68 -6.48
C TYR A 20 5.28 14.80 -5.42
N ASN A 21 6.54 14.42 -5.61
CA ASN A 21 7.25 13.57 -4.66
C ASN A 21 7.42 14.25 -3.29
N PHE A 22 7.55 15.58 -3.29
CA PHE A 22 7.67 16.40 -2.08
C PHE A 22 6.47 16.23 -1.11
N LEU A 23 5.27 15.98 -1.65
CA LEU A 23 4.08 15.74 -0.83
C LEU A 23 4.27 14.53 0.08
N TYR A 24 4.88 13.46 -0.43
CA TYR A 24 5.03 12.21 0.30
C TYR A 24 6.29 12.18 1.17
N GLU A 25 7.34 12.91 0.79
CA GLU A 25 8.60 12.97 1.54
C GLU A 25 8.57 13.98 2.68
N LYS A 26 7.90 15.12 2.50
CA LYS A 26 7.97 16.27 3.43
C LYS A 26 6.61 16.66 3.97
N ASP A 27 5.66 17.00 3.10
CA ASP A 27 4.43 17.69 3.53
C ASP A 27 3.48 16.77 4.30
N LEU A 28 3.16 15.58 3.78
CA LEU A 28 2.27 14.62 4.45
C LEU A 28 2.83 14.13 5.80
N PRO A 29 4.13 13.78 5.93
CA PRO A 29 4.71 13.48 7.23
C PRO A 29 4.68 14.65 8.20
N ALA A 30 4.91 15.88 7.73
CA ALA A 30 4.86 17.08 8.56
C ALA A 30 3.42 17.39 9.01
N GLU A 31 2.44 17.32 8.10
CA GLU A 31 1.01 17.48 8.40
C GLU A 31 0.58 16.47 9.47
N ARG A 32 0.97 15.21 9.31
CA ARG A 32 0.70 14.16 10.31
C ARG A 32 1.27 14.52 11.68
N GLN A 33 2.49 15.06 11.75
CA GLN A 33 3.10 15.46 13.02
C GLN A 33 2.37 16.67 13.62
N ALA A 34 1.96 17.63 12.81
CA ALA A 34 1.17 18.78 13.26
C ALA A 34 -0.19 18.35 13.83
N LEU A 35 -0.93 17.50 13.11
CA LEU A 35 -2.21 16.94 13.56
C LEU A 35 -2.08 16.16 14.87
N LYS A 36 -0.99 15.41 15.07
CA LYS A 36 -0.73 14.73 16.35
C LYS A 36 -0.54 15.70 17.51
N ARG A 37 0.12 16.85 17.27
CA ARG A 37 0.30 17.90 18.29
C ARG A 37 -1.02 18.60 18.59
N GLU A 38 -1.86 18.79 17.58
CA GLU A 38 -3.20 19.37 17.73
C GLU A 38 -4.11 18.45 18.55
N MET A 39 -4.14 17.15 18.21
CA MET A 39 -4.88 16.13 18.95
C MET A 39 -4.54 16.07 20.44
N GLN A 40 -3.28 16.34 20.81
CA GLN A 40 -2.83 16.38 22.21
C GLN A 40 -3.33 17.61 22.98
N LYS A 41 -3.54 18.74 22.28
CA LYS A 41 -3.99 20.00 22.89
C LYS A 41 -5.50 20.08 22.97
N GLU A 42 -6.18 19.49 21.99
CA GLU A 42 -7.62 19.54 21.88
C GLU A 42 -8.28 18.81 23.06
N LYS A 43 -9.43 19.29 23.50
CA LYS A 43 -10.21 18.68 24.59
C LYS A 43 -11.56 18.20 24.11
N ASP A 44 -12.10 18.83 23.07
CA ASP A 44 -13.37 18.46 22.46
C ASP A 44 -13.30 17.07 21.81
N PRO A 45 -14.19 16.12 22.17
CA PRO A 45 -14.24 14.79 21.57
C PRO A 45 -14.56 14.80 20.06
N GLU A 46 -15.40 15.72 19.58
CA GLU A 46 -15.79 15.75 18.15
C GLU A 46 -14.59 16.16 17.29
N ARG A 47 -13.92 17.25 17.68
CA ARG A 47 -12.69 17.71 17.02
C ARG A 47 -11.57 16.68 17.06
N LYS A 48 -11.42 15.94 18.16
CA LYS A 48 -10.46 14.83 18.23
C LYS A 48 -10.74 13.76 17.20
N SER A 49 -12.01 13.38 17.03
CA SER A 49 -12.41 12.40 16.02
C SER A 49 -12.06 12.86 14.61
N GLU A 50 -12.34 14.12 14.27
CA GLU A 50 -11.98 14.71 12.96
C GLU A 50 -10.46 14.64 12.71
N ILE A 51 -9.66 14.99 13.72
CA ILE A 51 -8.20 14.95 13.64
C ILE A 51 -7.69 13.50 13.46
N GLU A 52 -8.27 12.54 14.20
CA GLU A 52 -7.93 11.12 14.07
C GLU A 52 -8.25 10.57 12.68
N GLU A 53 -9.41 10.92 12.13
CA GLU A 53 -9.81 10.54 10.78
C GLU A 53 -8.82 11.10 9.74
N ARG A 54 -8.40 12.36 9.91
CA ARG A 54 -7.41 12.98 9.03
C ARG A 54 -6.06 12.29 9.13
N ILE A 55 -5.58 11.97 10.34
CA ILE A 55 -4.34 11.21 10.54
C ILE A 55 -4.43 9.84 9.86
N SER A 56 -5.57 9.14 10.03
CA SER A 56 -5.82 7.85 9.39
C SER A 56 -5.80 7.94 7.87
N TRP A 57 -6.35 9.00 7.29
CA TRP A 57 -6.28 9.27 5.86
C TRP A 57 -4.83 9.48 5.39
N VAL A 58 -4.05 10.31 6.09
CA VAL A 58 -2.63 10.54 5.76
C VAL A 58 -1.82 9.24 5.87
N ASP A 59 -2.04 8.45 6.92
CA ASP A 59 -1.37 7.15 7.11
C ASP A 59 -1.73 6.15 6.00
N LYS A 60 -2.98 6.13 5.54
CA LYS A 60 -3.41 5.32 4.39
C LYS A 60 -2.70 5.76 3.10
N GLN A 61 -2.58 7.06 2.86
CA GLN A 61 -1.87 7.59 1.69
C GLN A 61 -0.40 7.14 1.71
N LEU A 62 0.33 7.42 2.79
CA LEU A 62 1.75 7.05 2.94
C LEU A 62 1.99 5.55 2.79
N LYS A 63 1.13 4.72 3.39
CA LYS A 63 1.25 3.26 3.29
C LYS A 63 0.98 2.73 1.89
N SER A 64 0.03 3.31 1.17
CA SER A 64 -0.22 2.93 -0.22
C SER A 64 0.99 3.22 -1.09
N GLU A 65 1.72 4.29 -0.80
CA GLU A 65 2.89 4.68 -1.58
C GLU A 65 4.13 3.87 -1.28
N SER A 66 4.39 3.53 -0.02
CA SER A 66 5.51 2.66 0.31
C SER A 66 5.42 1.33 -0.42
N THR A 67 4.23 0.70 -0.46
CA THR A 67 4.05 -0.58 -1.18
C THR A 67 4.30 -0.47 -2.68
N LYS A 68 3.84 0.61 -3.33
CA LYS A 68 4.09 0.84 -4.76
C LYS A 68 5.58 1.11 -5.02
N ASN A 69 6.24 1.87 -4.14
CA ASN A 69 7.66 2.19 -4.26
C ASN A 69 8.51 0.90 -4.21
N VAL A 70 8.20 -0.03 -3.31
CA VAL A 70 8.88 -1.34 -3.22
C VAL A 70 8.81 -2.09 -4.55
N GLU A 71 7.62 -2.31 -5.10
CA GLU A 71 7.45 -3.02 -6.38
C GLU A 71 8.17 -2.32 -7.55
N THR A 72 8.11 -0.99 -7.61
CA THR A 72 8.82 -0.23 -8.65
C THR A 72 10.34 -0.31 -8.49
N SER A 73 10.84 -0.36 -7.25
CA SER A 73 12.27 -0.51 -6.97
C SER A 73 12.78 -1.89 -7.38
N ILE A 74 12.00 -2.94 -7.12
CA ILE A 74 12.29 -4.31 -7.54
C ILE A 74 12.38 -4.38 -9.07
N LEU A 75 11.39 -3.80 -9.76
CA LEU A 75 11.38 -3.75 -11.22
C LEU A 75 12.57 -2.95 -11.78
N ALA A 76 12.91 -1.82 -11.16
CA ALA A 76 14.04 -0.99 -11.58
C ALA A 76 15.38 -1.72 -11.40
N LYS A 77 15.58 -2.39 -10.25
CA LYS A 77 16.75 -3.23 -9.97
C LYS A 77 16.87 -4.35 -11.01
N HIS A 78 15.78 -5.04 -11.31
CA HIS A 78 15.75 -6.09 -12.34
C HIS A 78 16.09 -5.53 -13.73
N LYS A 79 15.42 -4.46 -14.16
CA LYS A 79 15.71 -3.81 -15.46
C LYS A 79 17.17 -3.38 -15.59
N LYS A 80 17.78 -2.91 -14.50
CA LYS A 80 19.21 -2.55 -14.50
C LYS A 80 20.09 -3.78 -14.73
N LYS A 81 19.85 -4.86 -13.98
CA LYS A 81 20.59 -6.14 -14.12
C LYS A 81 20.47 -6.72 -15.53
N GLU A 82 19.26 -6.74 -16.08
CA GLU A 82 19.01 -7.27 -17.42
C GLU A 82 19.63 -6.41 -18.51
N ARG A 83 19.66 -5.08 -18.32
CA ARG A 83 20.37 -4.18 -19.24
C ARG A 83 21.88 -4.47 -19.25
N GLU A 84 22.46 -4.76 -18.09
CA GLU A 84 23.88 -5.13 -17.98
C GLU A 84 24.16 -6.50 -18.63
N ALA A 85 23.29 -7.49 -18.41
CA ALA A 85 23.38 -8.80 -19.06
C ALA A 85 23.22 -8.70 -20.59
N ALA A 86 22.32 -7.83 -21.06
CA ALA A 86 22.11 -7.56 -22.47
C ALA A 86 23.34 -6.94 -23.14
N LYS A 87 24.03 -6.02 -22.46
CA LYS A 87 25.31 -5.47 -22.92
C LYS A 87 26.38 -6.55 -23.06
N GLN A 88 26.32 -7.59 -22.24
CA GLN A 88 27.20 -8.77 -22.31
C GLN A 88 26.75 -9.79 -23.38
N GLY A 89 25.73 -9.48 -24.19
CA GLY A 89 25.22 -10.35 -25.25
C GLY A 89 24.23 -11.42 -24.79
N LYS A 90 23.85 -11.45 -23.51
CA LYS A 90 22.81 -12.39 -23.01
C LYS A 90 21.42 -11.87 -23.39
N ARG A 91 20.47 -12.80 -23.56
CA ARG A 91 19.08 -12.45 -23.88
C ARG A 91 18.41 -11.81 -22.65
N PRO A 92 17.87 -10.58 -22.77
CA PRO A 92 17.18 -9.93 -21.65
C PRO A 92 15.94 -10.73 -21.23
N PHE A 93 15.78 -10.95 -19.93
CA PHE A 93 14.60 -11.55 -19.34
C PHE A 93 13.71 -10.48 -18.69
N TYR A 94 12.39 -10.70 -18.68
CA TYR A 94 11.46 -9.81 -17.99
C TYR A 94 10.76 -10.55 -16.86
N LEU A 95 10.82 -9.98 -15.67
CA LEU A 95 10.23 -10.58 -14.48
C LEU A 95 8.70 -10.64 -14.61
N LYS A 96 8.12 -11.83 -14.39
CA LYS A 96 6.67 -12.00 -14.35
C LYS A 96 6.10 -11.24 -13.14
N LYS A 97 4.87 -10.73 -13.27
CA LYS A 97 4.16 -10.02 -12.17
C LYS A 97 4.05 -10.87 -10.90
N SER A 98 3.88 -12.19 -11.04
CA SER A 98 3.84 -13.11 -9.91
C SER A 98 5.16 -13.13 -9.12
N GLU A 99 6.29 -13.07 -9.82
CA GLU A 99 7.61 -13.13 -9.20
C GLU A 99 7.97 -11.81 -8.51
N ILE A 100 7.58 -10.67 -9.08
CA ILE A 100 7.66 -9.35 -8.41
C ILE A 100 6.90 -9.39 -7.08
N ARG A 101 5.68 -9.94 -7.08
CA ARG A 101 4.88 -10.07 -5.86
C ARG A 101 5.53 -10.96 -4.82
N LYS A 102 6.14 -12.08 -5.23
CA LYS A 102 6.90 -12.94 -4.30
C LYS A 102 8.06 -12.18 -3.67
N GLN A 103 8.85 -11.46 -4.45
CA GLN A 103 9.97 -10.67 -3.94
C GLN A 103 9.50 -9.59 -2.96
N SER A 104 8.42 -8.87 -3.27
CA SER A 104 7.82 -7.90 -2.35
C SER A 104 7.30 -8.56 -1.05
N LEU A 105 6.77 -9.78 -1.13
CA LEU A 105 6.34 -10.53 0.06
C LEU A 105 7.53 -10.98 0.93
N ILE A 106 8.66 -11.34 0.33
CA ILE A 106 9.89 -11.71 1.05
C ILE A 106 10.44 -10.49 1.79
N GLU A 107 10.59 -9.35 1.12
CA GLU A 107 11.06 -8.09 1.75
C GLU A 107 10.14 -7.69 2.91
N LYS A 108 8.82 -7.77 2.71
CA LYS A 108 7.85 -7.52 3.79
C LYS A 108 7.98 -8.51 4.96
N TYR A 109 8.29 -9.77 4.69
CA TYR A 109 8.50 -10.77 5.74
C TYR A 109 9.75 -10.44 6.56
N GLU A 110 10.84 -10.05 5.91
CA GLU A 110 12.08 -9.62 6.56
C GLU A 110 11.85 -8.39 7.44
N ASP A 111 11.16 -7.37 6.92
CA ASP A 111 10.77 -6.19 7.70
C ASP A 111 9.93 -6.54 8.95
N LEU A 112 8.98 -7.48 8.80
CA LEU A 112 8.14 -7.94 9.90
C LEU A 112 8.93 -8.76 10.92
N LYS A 113 9.93 -9.53 10.47
CA LYS A 113 10.83 -10.29 11.33
C LYS A 113 11.72 -9.35 12.14
N VAL A 114 12.32 -8.36 11.49
CA VAL A 114 13.17 -7.33 12.14
C VAL A 114 12.36 -6.51 13.15
N SER A 115 11.13 -6.14 12.80
CA SER A 115 10.25 -5.37 13.71
C SER A 115 9.62 -6.20 14.84
N GLY A 116 9.83 -7.52 14.89
CA GLY A 116 9.25 -8.43 15.89
C GLY A 116 7.73 -8.61 15.79
N LYS A 117 7.09 -8.07 14.75
CA LYS A 117 5.62 -8.09 14.57
C LYS A 117 5.13 -9.27 13.74
N LEU A 118 6.02 -10.20 13.40
CA LEU A 118 5.74 -11.32 12.51
C LEU A 118 4.61 -12.22 13.04
N GLU A 119 4.68 -12.64 14.31
CA GLU A 119 3.71 -13.57 14.88
C GLU A 119 2.29 -12.96 14.90
N SER A 120 2.17 -11.72 15.39
CA SER A 120 0.89 -10.99 15.36
C SER A 120 0.32 -10.83 13.94
N TYR A 121 1.20 -10.63 12.94
CA TYR A 121 0.77 -10.54 11.55
C TYR A 121 0.24 -11.88 11.02
N ILE A 122 0.93 -12.99 11.33
CA ILE A 122 0.51 -14.34 10.94
C ILE A 122 -0.81 -14.69 11.62
N GLU A 123 -0.95 -14.43 12.92
CA GLU A 123 -2.18 -14.67 13.68
C GLU A 123 -3.37 -13.91 13.08
N LYS A 124 -3.20 -12.60 12.81
CA LYS A 124 -4.23 -11.79 12.14
C LYS A 124 -4.60 -12.33 10.76
N LYS A 125 -3.61 -12.86 10.01
CA LYS A 125 -3.85 -13.46 8.70
C LYS A 125 -4.60 -14.79 8.82
N ARG A 126 -4.26 -15.63 9.80
CA ARG A 126 -4.99 -16.87 10.13
C ARG A 126 -6.45 -16.56 10.47
N LYS A 127 -6.70 -15.63 11.39
CA LYS A 127 -8.06 -15.19 11.79
C LYS A 127 -8.88 -14.70 10.60
N ARG A 128 -8.31 -13.86 9.73
CA ARG A 128 -8.99 -13.37 8.51
C ARG A 128 -9.28 -14.48 7.51
N ASN A 129 -8.37 -15.45 7.35
CA ASN A 129 -8.57 -16.57 6.44
C ASN A 129 -9.67 -17.49 6.97
N ALA A 130 -9.67 -17.82 8.26
CA ALA A 130 -10.73 -18.59 8.90
C ALA A 130 -12.10 -17.91 8.74
N ALA A 131 -12.19 -16.59 9.00
CA ALA A 131 -13.44 -15.86 8.80
C ALA A 131 -13.92 -15.86 7.34
N LYS A 132 -13.01 -15.82 6.36
CA LYS A 132 -13.36 -15.94 4.94
C LYS A 132 -13.85 -17.34 4.59
N ASP A 133 -13.20 -18.35 5.16
CA ASP A 133 -13.57 -19.74 4.98
C ASP A 133 -14.97 -19.99 5.55
N HIS A 134 -15.22 -19.57 6.80
CA HIS A 134 -16.56 -19.59 7.40
C HIS A 134 -17.63 -18.87 6.56
N ARG A 135 -17.28 -17.75 5.89
CA ARG A 135 -18.20 -17.04 5.00
C ARG A 135 -18.47 -17.81 3.69
N LEU A 136 -17.48 -18.56 3.20
CA LEU A 136 -17.58 -19.34 1.97
C LEU A 136 -18.24 -20.71 2.21
N MET A 137 -18.24 -21.19 3.46
CA MET A 137 -18.94 -22.40 3.83
C MET A 137 -20.45 -22.22 3.64
N PRO A 138 -21.11 -23.13 2.89
CA PRO A 138 -22.55 -23.10 2.76
C PRO A 138 -23.19 -23.26 4.14
N TYR A 139 -24.13 -22.36 4.47
CA TYR A 139 -24.90 -22.46 5.71
C TYR A 139 -25.72 -23.76 5.69
N ARG A 140 -25.73 -24.52 6.79
CA ARG A 140 -26.68 -25.63 6.93
C ARG A 140 -28.08 -25.06 6.78
N ARG A 141 -28.87 -25.60 5.85
CA ARG A 141 -30.30 -25.26 5.74
C ARG A 141 -30.94 -25.56 7.09
N SER A 142 -31.56 -24.55 7.71
CA SER A 142 -32.38 -24.71 8.91
C SER A 142 -33.65 -25.47 8.53
N GLY A 143 -33.54 -26.79 8.44
CA GLY A 143 -34.62 -27.70 8.05
C GLY A 143 -34.42 -29.17 8.47
N ASP A 144 -33.25 -29.57 8.99
CA ASP A 144 -32.98 -30.96 9.40
C ASP A 144 -32.88 -31.10 10.93
N ASN A 145 -33.76 -30.43 11.68
CA ASN A 145 -33.96 -30.68 13.11
C ASN A 145 -35.46 -30.89 13.38
N GLU A 146 -36.04 -31.90 12.73
CA GLU A 146 -37.26 -32.57 13.20
C GLU A 146 -36.90 -34.04 13.37
N GLU A 147 -36.51 -34.41 14.59
CA GLU A 147 -36.72 -35.73 15.23
C GLU A 147 -36.39 -35.62 16.73
#